data_AF-A0A949V276-F1
#
_entry.id   AF-A0A949V276-F1
#
_cell.length_a   1.000
_cell.length_b   1.000
_cell.length_c   1.000
_cell.angle_alpha   90.00
_cell.angle_beta   90.00
_cell.angle_gamma   90.00
#
_symmetry.space_group_name_H-M   'P 1'
#
loop_
_entity.id
_entity.type
_entity.pdbx_description
1 polymer ?
#
loop_
_entity_poly.entity_id
_entity_poly.type
_entity_poly.pdbx_seq_one_letter_code
_entity_poly.pdbx_strand_id
1 'polypeptide(L)'
;MSKKVFIKTFGCQMNEYDSDKMADVMKAAQGYETTQNVDEADLILFNTCSVRERAQEKVFSDLGRITHLKAKGVLIGVGGCVASQEGAEIIHRAPYVDVVFGPQTLHRLPELLAARSAQRRPQVDIS
;
A
#
# COMPACT_ATOMS: atom_id res chain seq x y z
N MET A 1 7.39 -9.14 -19.08
CA MET A 1 6.29 -8.18 -18.82
C MET A 1 6.71 -7.30 -17.67
N SER A 2 6.40 -6.00 -17.75
CA SER A 2 6.54 -5.05 -16.64
C SER A 2 5.60 -5.45 -15.50
N LYS A 3 6.04 -5.28 -14.25
CA LYS A 3 5.17 -5.47 -13.09
C LYS A 3 4.17 -4.33 -13.00
N LYS A 4 2.97 -4.58 -12.50
CA LYS A 4 1.91 -3.58 -12.41
C LYS A 4 1.60 -3.17 -10.96
N VAL A 5 1.42 -1.87 -10.73
CA VAL A 5 0.98 -1.32 -9.44
C VAL A 5 -0.36 -0.63 -9.59
N PHE A 6 -1.31 -1.01 -8.74
CA PHE A 6 -2.59 -0.32 -8.58
C PHE A 6 -2.54 0.50 -7.29
N ILE A 7 -2.84 1.80 -7.37
CA ILE A 7 -2.84 2.69 -6.21
C ILE A 7 -4.24 3.25 -6.02
N LYS A 8 -4.83 3.00 -4.85
CA LYS A 8 -6.10 3.58 -4.45
C LYS A 8 -5.86 4.69 -3.44
N THR A 9 -6.10 5.92 -3.87
CA THR A 9 -5.98 7.11 -3.03
C THR A 9 -7.30 7.37 -2.27
N PHE A 10 -7.21 7.62 -0.98
CA PHE A 10 -8.29 8.16 -0.15
C PHE A 10 -7.80 9.43 0.53
N GLY A 11 -8.33 10.60 0.18
CA GLY A 11 -7.95 11.81 0.90
C GLY A 11 -8.05 13.11 0.12
N CYS A 12 -6.97 13.88 0.22
CA CYS A 12 -6.81 15.19 -0.38
C CYS A 12 -5.77 15.17 -1.51
N GLN A 13 -5.52 16.34 -2.12
CA GLN A 13 -4.51 16.52 -3.17
C GLN A 13 -3.11 16.07 -2.74
N MET A 14 -2.77 16.18 -1.45
CA MET A 14 -1.48 15.71 -0.95
C MET A 14 -1.33 14.20 -1.07
N ASN A 15 -2.40 13.43 -0.87
CA ASN A 15 -2.36 11.98 -1.08
C ASN A 15 -2.25 11.63 -2.56
N GLU A 16 -2.83 12.41 -3.47
CA GLU A 16 -2.62 12.15 -4.91
C GLU A 16 -1.15 12.36 -5.28
N TYR A 17 -0.55 13.45 -4.80
CA TYR A 17 0.89 13.70 -4.96
C TYR A 17 1.77 12.59 -4.35
N ASP A 18 1.42 12.10 -3.16
CA ASP A 18 2.13 11.00 -2.52
C ASP A 18 1.96 9.68 -3.32
N SER A 19 0.78 9.45 -3.92
CA SER A 19 0.50 8.32 -4.80
C SER A 19 1.35 8.37 -6.08
N ASP A 20 1.48 9.55 -6.69
CA ASP A 20 2.36 9.75 -7.84
C ASP A 20 3.83 9.47 -7.47
N LYS A 21 4.28 9.96 -6.31
CA LYS A 21 5.62 9.63 -5.79
C LYS A 21 5.83 8.14 -5.56
N MET A 22 4.83 7.43 -5.01
CA MET A 22 4.91 5.99 -4.82
C MET A 22 5.07 5.26 -6.15
N ALA A 23 4.34 5.69 -7.18
CA ALA A 23 4.49 5.14 -8.53
C ALA A 23 5.89 5.37 -9.09
N ASP A 24 6.43 6.60 -8.97
CA ASP A 24 7.78 6.94 -9.43
C ASP A 24 8.87 6.15 -8.70
N VAL A 25 8.75 6.02 -7.38
CA VAL A 25 9.69 5.23 -6.55
C VAL A 25 9.69 3.76 -6.99
N MET A 26 8.50 3.17 -7.18
CA MET A 26 8.39 1.77 -7.61
C MET A 26 8.85 1.55 -9.05
N LYS A 27 8.60 2.51 -9.94
CA LYS A 27 9.10 2.50 -11.30
C LYS A 27 10.63 2.56 -11.33
N ALA A 28 11.24 3.47 -10.58
CA ALA A 28 12.68 3.64 -10.52
C ALA A 28 13.39 2.42 -9.90
N ALA A 29 12.83 1.86 -8.83
CA ALA A 29 13.47 0.76 -8.10
C ALA A 29 13.27 -0.61 -8.77
N GLN A 30 12.09 -0.86 -9.33
CA GLN A 30 11.68 -2.22 -9.74
C GLN A 30 10.95 -2.28 -11.09
N GLY A 31 10.85 -1.16 -11.83
CA GLY A 31 10.25 -1.12 -13.16
C GLY A 31 8.74 -1.34 -13.18
N TYR A 32 8.04 -0.97 -12.09
CA TYR A 32 6.58 -1.04 -12.05
C TYR A 32 5.93 -0.01 -12.99
N GLU A 33 4.83 -0.41 -13.59
CA GLU A 33 3.92 0.45 -14.35
C GLU A 33 2.59 0.58 -13.62
N THR A 34 1.98 1.76 -13.65
CA THR A 34 0.68 1.97 -13.03
C THR A 34 -0.41 1.28 -13.84
N THR A 35 -1.39 0.69 -13.15
CA THR A 35 -2.60 0.14 -13.76
C THR A 35 -3.83 0.67 -13.03
N GLN A 36 -4.93 0.82 -13.78
CA GLN A 36 -6.27 1.09 -13.25
C GLN A 36 -7.08 -0.19 -13.03
N ASN A 37 -6.56 -1.33 -13.51
CA ASN A 37 -7.19 -2.63 -13.31
C ASN A 37 -6.52 -3.35 -12.12
N VAL A 38 -7.25 -3.47 -11.02
CA VAL A 38 -6.78 -4.14 -9.80
C VAL A 38 -6.44 -5.62 -10.04
N ASP A 39 -7.13 -6.29 -10.97
CA ASP A 39 -6.90 -7.71 -11.27
C ASP A 39 -5.59 -7.98 -12.02
N GLU A 40 -5.00 -6.95 -12.62
CA GLU A 40 -3.72 -7.02 -13.33
C GLU A 40 -2.54 -6.62 -12.46
N ALA A 41 -2.78 -6.14 -11.24
CA ALA A 41 -1.73 -5.62 -10.37
C ALA A 41 -0.91 -6.75 -9.75
N ASP A 42 0.41 -6.56 -9.67
CA ASP A 42 1.33 -7.35 -8.82
C ASP A 42 1.48 -6.72 -7.43
N LEU A 43 1.21 -5.42 -7.32
CA LEU A 43 1.24 -4.63 -6.09
C LEU A 43 -0.02 -3.75 -6.01
N ILE A 44 -0.71 -3.80 -4.88
CA ILE A 44 -1.84 -2.92 -4.58
C ILE A 44 -1.47 -2.04 -3.39
N LEU A 45 -1.57 -0.72 -3.55
CA LEU A 45 -1.31 0.27 -2.51
C LEU A 45 -2.58 1.03 -2.16
N PHE A 46 -2.91 1.14 -0.89
CA PHE A 46 -3.95 2.04 -0.40
C PHE A 46 -3.30 3.24 0.30
N ASN A 47 -3.39 4.43 -0.29
CA ASN A 47 -2.87 5.65 0.31
C ASN A 47 -4.00 6.38 1.05
N THR A 48 -3.89 6.51 2.36
CA THR A 48 -4.99 6.91 3.24
C THR A 48 -4.72 8.23 3.96
N CYS A 49 -5.75 9.07 4.07
CA CYS A 49 -5.71 10.34 4.79
C CYS A 49 -6.55 10.30 6.06
N SER A 50 -6.08 10.91 7.15
CA SER A 50 -6.81 10.95 8.43
C SER A 50 -7.76 12.14 8.56
N VAL A 51 -7.68 13.14 7.66
CA VAL A 51 -8.51 14.35 7.73
C VAL A 51 -9.92 14.15 7.16
N ARG A 52 -10.20 12.98 6.57
CA ARG A 52 -11.50 12.63 6.01
C ARG A 52 -12.18 11.63 6.93
N GLU A 53 -13.40 11.94 7.34
CA GLU A 53 -14.24 11.00 8.08
C GLU A 53 -14.36 9.68 7.31
N ARG A 54 -14.27 8.55 8.03
CA ARG A 54 -14.43 7.17 7.53
C ARG A 54 -13.31 6.63 6.62
N ALA A 55 -12.17 7.29 6.49
CA ALA A 55 -11.04 6.76 5.71
C ALA A 55 -10.55 5.40 6.24
N GLN A 56 -10.53 5.23 7.57
CA GLN A 56 -10.19 3.97 8.23
C GLN A 56 -11.17 2.84 7.88
N GLU A 57 -12.48 3.06 8.05
CA GLU A 57 -13.51 2.05 7.72
C GLU A 57 -13.46 1.66 6.24
N LYS A 58 -13.22 2.64 5.37
CA LYS A 58 -13.17 2.44 3.92
C LYS A 58 -11.96 1.61 3.50
N VAL A 59 -10.78 1.83 4.09
CA VAL A 59 -9.60 1.02 3.75
C VAL A 59 -9.81 -0.44 4.15
N PHE A 60 -10.38 -0.74 5.32
CA PHE A 60 -10.65 -2.12 5.72
C PHE A 60 -11.72 -2.79 4.84
N SER A 61 -12.75 -2.05 4.44
CA SER A 61 -13.76 -2.55 3.49
C SER A 61 -13.13 -2.94 2.14
N ASP A 62 -12.27 -2.08 1.59
CA ASP A 62 -11.62 -2.34 0.31
C ASP A 62 -10.53 -3.42 0.40
N LEU A 63 -9.78 -3.49 1.50
CA LEU A 63 -8.86 -4.59 1.79
C LEU A 63 -9.58 -5.95 1.77
N GLY A 64 -10.76 -6.04 2.40
CA GLY A 64 -11.57 -7.26 2.40
C GLY A 64 -11.93 -7.72 0.98
N ARG A 65 -12.28 -6.78 0.09
CA ARG A 65 -12.68 -7.08 -1.30
C ARG A 65 -11.57 -7.66 -2.15
N ILE A 66 -10.31 -7.29 -1.90
CA ILE A 66 -9.17 -7.72 -2.72
C ILE A 66 -8.42 -8.93 -2.14
N THR A 67 -8.84 -9.45 -0.98
CA THR A 67 -8.15 -10.58 -0.31
C THR A 67 -7.98 -11.79 -1.24
N HIS A 68 -8.94 -12.04 -2.12
CA HIS A 68 -8.90 -13.13 -3.09
C HIS A 68 -7.70 -13.03 -4.06
N LEU A 69 -7.16 -11.83 -4.31
CA LEU A 69 -5.98 -11.60 -5.16
C LEU A 69 -4.69 -12.09 -4.51
N LYS A 70 -4.67 -12.31 -3.19
CA LYS A 70 -3.51 -12.94 -2.52
C LYS A 70 -3.20 -14.33 -3.07
N ALA A 71 -4.21 -15.07 -3.52
CA ALA A 71 -4.01 -16.37 -4.16
C ALA A 71 -3.22 -16.26 -5.48
N LYS A 72 -3.23 -15.09 -6.14
CA LYS A 72 -2.43 -14.78 -7.33
C LYS A 72 -1.00 -14.33 -6.99
N GLY A 73 -0.64 -14.20 -5.72
CA GLY A 73 0.67 -13.75 -5.27
C GLY A 73 0.83 -12.23 -5.13
N VAL A 74 -0.26 -11.46 -5.22
CA VAL A 74 -0.26 -10.00 -5.10
C VAL A 74 0.27 -9.54 -3.75
N LEU A 75 1.08 -8.48 -3.77
CA LEU A 75 1.50 -7.74 -2.58
C LEU A 75 0.51 -6.61 -2.29
N ILE A 76 0.22 -6.37 -1.01
CA ILE A 76 -0.72 -5.35 -0.52
C ILE A 76 0.01 -4.43 0.45
N GLY A 77 -0.04 -3.13 0.19
CA GLY A 77 0.50 -2.08 1.05
C GLY A 77 -0.56 -1.08 1.51
N VAL A 78 -0.42 -0.58 2.74
CA VAL A 78 -1.25 0.50 3.28
C VAL A 78 -0.35 1.66 3.71
N GLY A 79 -0.55 2.82 3.10
CA GLY A 79 0.26 4.02 3.26
C GLY A 79 -0.53 5.21 3.80
N GLY A 80 0.19 6.23 4.28
CA GLY A 80 -0.36 7.54 4.61
C GLY A 80 -0.70 7.77 6.09
N CYS A 81 -1.51 8.78 6.38
CA CYS A 81 -1.75 9.23 7.74
C CYS A 81 -2.54 8.21 8.59
N VAL A 82 -3.56 7.56 8.02
CA VAL A 82 -4.29 6.50 8.76
C VAL A 82 -3.37 5.30 9.00
N ALA A 83 -2.52 4.96 8.03
CA ALA A 83 -1.48 3.94 8.22
C ALA A 83 -0.56 4.26 9.39
N SER A 84 -0.20 5.53 9.58
CA SER A 84 0.64 5.98 10.70
C SER A 84 -0.09 5.95 12.04
N GLN A 85 -1.40 6.22 12.04
CA GLN A 85 -2.24 6.22 13.25
C GLN A 85 -2.53 4.80 13.74
N GLU A 86 -2.88 3.90 12.82
CA GLU A 86 -3.24 2.51 13.16
C GLU A 86 -2.01 1.61 13.28
N GLY A 87 -0.98 1.84 12.46
CA GLY A 87 0.28 1.11 12.50
C GLY A 87 0.11 -0.41 12.44
N ALA A 88 0.58 -1.09 13.49
CA ALA A 88 0.51 -2.54 13.62
C ALA A 88 -0.93 -3.08 13.72
N GLU A 89 -1.90 -2.25 14.13
CA GLU A 89 -3.30 -2.68 14.22
C GLU A 89 -3.89 -3.01 12.85
N ILE A 90 -3.38 -2.40 11.77
CA ILE A 90 -3.73 -2.79 10.39
C ILE A 90 -3.36 -4.24 10.14
N ILE A 91 -2.17 -4.68 10.56
CA ILE A 91 -1.72 -6.07 10.38
C ILE A 91 -2.55 -7.01 11.24
N HIS A 92 -2.90 -6.62 12.47
CA HIS A 92 -3.74 -7.42 13.35
C HIS A 92 -5.14 -7.66 12.74
N ARG A 93 -5.76 -6.61 12.18
CA ARG A 93 -7.10 -6.68 11.55
C ARG A 93 -7.10 -7.23 10.13
N ALA A 94 -6.01 -7.04 9.38
CA ALA A 94 -5.83 -7.50 8.02
C ALA A 94 -4.45 -8.21 7.87
N PRO A 95 -4.31 -9.45 8.35
CA PRO A 95 -3.02 -10.18 8.37
C PRO A 95 -2.42 -10.46 6.98
N TYR A 96 -3.20 -10.25 5.92
CA TYR A 96 -2.78 -10.41 4.53
C TYR A 96 -2.10 -9.16 3.95
N VAL A 97 -2.05 -8.05 4.69
CA VAL A 97 -1.27 -6.85 4.33
C VAL A 97 0.22 -7.13 4.50
N ASP A 98 1.01 -6.78 3.50
CA ASP A 98 2.43 -7.08 3.43
C ASP A 98 3.30 -5.94 3.97
N VAL A 99 2.88 -4.69 3.76
CA VAL A 99 3.62 -3.50 4.20
C VAL A 99 2.67 -2.41 4.71
N VAL A 100 3.05 -1.74 5.80
CA VAL A 100 2.38 -0.55 6.32
C VAL A 100 3.43 0.55 6.45
N PHE A 101 3.15 1.74 5.93
CA PHE A 101 4.12 2.83 5.93
C PHE A 101 3.48 4.21 6.12
N GLY A 102 4.21 5.12 6.75
CA GLY A 102 3.77 6.49 6.95
C GLY A 102 3.97 7.39 5.72
N PRO A 103 3.39 8.60 5.71
CA PRO A 103 3.53 9.53 4.59
C PRO A 103 4.98 9.99 4.41
N GLN A 104 5.79 10.00 5.48
CA GLN A 104 7.20 10.39 5.43
C GLN A 104 8.14 9.25 5.01
N THR A 105 7.65 8.00 4.95
CA THR A 105 8.48 6.81 4.70
C THR A 105 8.22 6.14 3.36
N LEU A 106 7.40 6.76 2.49
CA LEU A 106 7.04 6.20 1.17
C LEU A 106 8.26 5.88 0.28
N HIS A 107 9.37 6.61 0.45
CA HIS A 107 10.61 6.38 -0.31
C HIS A 107 11.28 5.04 0.06
N ARG A 108 11.00 4.50 1.25
CA ARG A 108 11.49 3.20 1.73
C ARG A 108 10.61 2.05 1.26
N LEU A 109 9.50 2.32 0.56
CA LEU A 109 8.56 1.28 0.09
C LEU A 109 9.25 0.10 -0.64
N PRO A 110 10.22 0.31 -1.56
CA PRO A 110 10.92 -0.80 -2.19
C PRO A 110 11.69 -1.68 -1.20
N GLU A 111 12.31 -1.07 -0.18
CA GLU A 111 13.06 -1.77 0.86
C GLU A 111 12.14 -2.57 1.77
N LEU A 112 10.98 -2.00 2.14
CA LEU A 112 9.96 -2.70 2.93
C LEU A 112 9.42 -3.93 2.18
N LEU A 113 9.15 -3.80 0.88
CA LEU A 113 8.70 -4.93 0.06
C LEU A 113 9.79 -6.01 -0.07
N ALA A 114 11.06 -5.61 -0.22
CA ALA A 114 12.18 -6.54 -0.25
C ALA A 114 12.36 -7.27 1.10
N ALA A 115 12.29 -6.54 2.22
CA ALA A 115 12.36 -7.09 3.57
C ALA A 115 11.20 -8.06 3.86
N ARG A 116 9.97 -7.70 3.46
CA ARG A 116 8.82 -8.60 3.52
C ARG A 116 9.08 -9.91 2.77
N SER A 117 9.63 -9.81 1.56
CA SER A 117 9.92 -10.98 0.73
C SER A 117 10.95 -11.90 1.38
N ALA A 118 12.04 -11.32 1.89
CA ALA A 118 13.13 -12.05 2.53
C ALA A 118 12.70 -12.70 3.86
N GLN A 119 11.97 -11.96 4.70
CA GLN A 119 11.64 -12.38 6.07
C GLN A 119 10.30 -13.11 6.19
N ARG A 120 9.48 -13.08 5.12
CA ARG A 120 8.14 -13.69 5.08
C ARG A 120 7.22 -13.24 6.22
N ARG A 121 7.36 -11.98 6.65
CA ARG A 121 6.50 -11.34 7.64
C ARG A 121 6.15 -9.91 7.19
N PRO A 122 4.99 -9.38 7.60
CA PRO A 122 4.63 -8.00 7.30
C PRO A 122 5.68 -7.01 7.83
N GLN A 123 5.88 -5.91 7.11
CA GLN A 123 6.76 -4.82 7.54
C GLN A 123 5.92 -3.59 7.90
N VAL A 124 6.30 -2.91 8.98
CA VAL A 124 5.61 -1.71 9.47
C VAL A 124 6.66 -0.64 9.70
N ASP A 125 6.52 0.51 9.02
CA ASP A 125 7.43 1.65 9.14
C ASP A 125 6.67 2.97 9.09
N ILE A 126 6.24 3.40 10.27
CA ILE A 126 5.41 4.58 10.50
C ILE A 126 6.17 5.72 11.21
N SER A 127 7.51 5.64 11.20
CA SER A 127 8.42 6.55 11.92
C SER A 127 8.99 7.66 11.04
#